data_AF-A0A836SAD3-F1
#
_entry.id   AF-A0A836SAD3-F1
#
_cell.length_a   1.000
_cell.length_b   1.000
_cell.length_c   1.000
_cell.angle_alpha   90.00
_cell.angle_beta   90.00
_cell.angle_gamma   90.00
#
_symmetry.space_group_name_H-M   'P 1'
#
loop_
_entity.id
_entity.type
_entity.pdbx_description
1 polymer ?
#
loop_
_entity_poly.entity_id
_entity_poly.type
_entity_poly.pdbx_seq_one_letter_code
_entity_poly.pdbx_strand_id
1 'polypeptide(L)'
;MSESTFFMNRMSKAERFQFIKESQMFGAMNIPDLKSTLLGVFEKLDDKQQVSIIKEYHYPEFADKTIELYAKSKSGEEADWLGVSIIVPMVEHFSAKQVREILNTVKKNIFVQCTQGTPQILATVFDSLNPDIIQKTKPDWLDVIDKLSKKHYPTDEYSYSDLWVKVSQRQAYQPI
;
A
#
# COMPACT_ATOMS: atom_id res chain seq x y z
N MET A 1 7.86 29.46 -25.07
CA MET A 1 7.02 28.25 -24.93
C MET A 1 7.54 27.23 -25.93
N SER A 2 7.88 26.01 -25.50
CA SER A 2 8.34 24.96 -26.43
C SER A 2 7.16 24.31 -27.17
N GLU A 3 7.38 23.78 -28.37
CA GLU A 3 6.37 23.03 -29.14
C GLU A 3 5.79 21.85 -28.34
N SER A 4 6.60 21.20 -27.50
CA SER A 4 6.13 20.11 -26.62
C SER A 4 5.09 20.57 -25.59
N THR A 5 5.23 21.79 -25.07
CA THR A 5 4.26 22.37 -24.13
C THR A 5 2.93 22.70 -24.83
N PHE A 6 3.00 23.08 -26.11
CA PHE A 6 1.83 23.38 -26.94
C PHE A 6 1.05 22.11 -27.31
N PHE A 7 1.76 21.02 -27.63
CA PHE A 7 1.17 19.73 -27.99
C PHE A 7 0.43 19.07 -26.81
N MET A 8 1.06 19.04 -25.63
CA MET A 8 0.46 18.49 -24.40
C MET A 8 -0.84 19.19 -24.00
N ASN A 9 -0.97 20.49 -24.28
CA ASN A 9 -2.17 21.27 -23.92
C ASN A 9 -3.40 20.96 -24.79
N ARG A 10 -3.24 20.33 -25.95
CA ARG A 10 -4.35 19.91 -26.82
C ARG A 10 -4.88 18.51 -26.54
N MET A 11 -4.11 17.68 -25.82
CA MET A 11 -4.53 16.34 -25.46
C MET A 11 -5.64 16.34 -24.40
N SER A 12 -6.57 15.40 -24.53
CA SER A 12 -7.50 15.01 -23.48
C SER A 12 -6.77 14.43 -22.26
N LYS A 13 -7.44 14.33 -21.11
CA LYS A 13 -6.84 13.73 -19.91
C LYS A 13 -6.41 12.27 -20.13
N ALA A 14 -7.19 11.50 -20.90
CA ALA A 14 -6.89 10.10 -21.19
C ALA A 14 -5.65 9.97 -22.07
N GLU A 15 -5.53 10.77 -23.13
CA GLU A 15 -4.36 10.78 -24.01
C GLU A 15 -3.09 11.22 -23.27
N ARG A 16 -3.19 12.23 -22.40
CA ARG A 16 -2.05 12.66 -21.55
C ARG A 16 -1.59 11.52 -20.65
N PHE A 17 -2.52 10.81 -20.02
CA PHE A 17 -2.15 9.70 -19.15
C PHE A 17 -1.55 8.52 -19.93
N GLN A 18 -2.10 8.21 -21.10
CA GLN A 18 -1.53 7.18 -21.97
C GLN A 18 -0.11 7.53 -22.40
N PHE A 19 0.12 8.78 -22.83
CA PHE A 19 1.45 9.28 -23.14
C PHE A 19 2.40 9.17 -21.93
N ILE A 20 1.92 9.54 -20.73
CA ILE A 20 2.72 9.41 -19.50
C ILE A 20 3.16 7.96 -19.28
N LYS A 21 2.23 7.02 -19.43
CA LYS A 21 2.49 5.59 -19.24
C LYS A 21 3.48 5.05 -20.29
N GLU A 22 3.24 5.35 -21.57
CA GLU A 22 4.09 4.88 -22.68
C GLU A 22 5.51 5.46 -22.63
N SER A 23 5.66 6.70 -22.13
CA SER A 23 6.97 7.34 -22.00
C SER A 23 7.86 6.73 -20.92
N GLN A 24 7.30 5.89 -20.03
CA GLN A 24 7.99 5.31 -18.88
C GLN A 24 8.72 6.35 -18.00
N MET A 25 8.27 7.60 -18.00
CA MET A 25 8.98 8.71 -17.35
C MET A 25 9.22 8.50 -15.86
N PHE A 26 8.34 7.75 -15.19
CA PHE A 26 8.50 7.42 -13.77
C PHE A 26 9.67 6.47 -13.50
N GLY A 27 10.19 5.75 -14.50
CA GLY A 27 11.45 5.01 -14.39
C GLY A 27 12.67 5.91 -14.10
N ALA A 28 12.55 7.23 -14.35
CA ALA A 28 13.58 8.22 -14.06
C ALA A 28 13.44 8.86 -12.67
N MET A 29 12.60 8.32 -11.77
CA MET A 29 12.41 8.85 -10.40
C MET A 29 13.69 8.82 -9.55
N ASN A 30 14.67 7.99 -9.92
CA ASN A 30 15.98 7.94 -9.29
C ASN A 30 16.91 9.11 -9.70
N ILE A 31 16.55 9.90 -10.72
CA ILE A 31 17.30 11.09 -11.13
C ILE A 31 16.86 12.26 -10.23
N PRO A 32 17.73 12.77 -9.32
CA PRO A 32 17.34 13.74 -8.29
C PRO A 32 16.69 15.01 -8.85
N ASP A 33 17.21 15.51 -9.98
CA ASP A 33 16.73 16.74 -10.62
C ASP A 33 15.32 16.59 -11.21
N LEU A 34 14.91 15.37 -11.56
CA LEU A 34 13.59 15.09 -12.15
C LEU A 34 12.55 14.69 -11.11
N LYS A 35 12.99 14.20 -9.96
CA LYS A 35 12.13 13.63 -8.91
C LYS A 35 10.98 14.56 -8.49
N SER A 36 11.27 15.82 -8.16
CA SER A 36 10.24 16.78 -7.73
C SER A 36 9.23 17.08 -8.83
N THR A 37 9.69 17.14 -10.09
CA THR A 37 8.82 17.36 -11.25
C THR A 37 7.90 16.16 -11.48
N LEU A 38 8.44 14.94 -11.40
CA LEU A 38 7.67 13.71 -11.58
C LEU A 38 6.64 13.51 -10.46
N LEU A 39 6.98 13.81 -9.21
CA LEU A 39 6.02 13.81 -8.10
C LEU A 39 4.89 14.83 -8.33
N GLY A 40 5.22 16.03 -8.79
CA GLY A 40 4.21 17.04 -9.13
C GLY A 40 3.32 16.66 -10.32
N VAL A 41 3.78 15.79 -11.23
CA VAL A 41 2.94 15.18 -12.27
C VAL A 41 2.03 14.12 -11.64
N PHE A 42 2.59 13.23 -10.82
CA PHE A 42 1.86 12.16 -10.15
C PHE A 42 0.70 12.68 -9.28
N GLU A 43 0.91 13.75 -8.53
CA GLU A 43 -0.12 14.37 -7.67
C GLU A 43 -1.33 14.92 -8.44
N LYS A 44 -1.15 15.24 -9.73
CA LYS A 44 -2.22 15.76 -10.60
C LYS A 44 -3.02 14.65 -11.29
N LEU A 45 -2.55 13.42 -11.22
CA LEU A 45 -3.25 12.24 -11.71
C LEU A 45 -4.44 11.91 -10.79
N ASP A 46 -5.48 11.30 -11.35
CA ASP A 46 -6.57 10.77 -10.52
C ASP A 46 -6.17 9.49 -9.77
N ASP A 47 -6.97 9.08 -8.79
CA ASP A 47 -6.65 7.91 -7.95
C ASP A 47 -6.41 6.64 -8.78
N LYS A 48 -7.15 6.40 -9.87
CA LYS A 48 -6.95 5.20 -10.72
C LYS A 48 -5.63 5.26 -11.48
N GLN A 49 -5.30 6.43 -11.99
CA GLN A 49 -4.04 6.70 -12.67
C GLN A 49 -2.86 6.55 -11.70
N GLN A 50 -2.98 7.07 -10.48
CA GLN A 50 -1.96 6.93 -9.44
C GLN A 50 -1.74 5.46 -9.06
N VAL A 51 -2.82 4.68 -8.87
CA VAL A 51 -2.70 3.23 -8.62
C VAL A 51 -1.97 2.54 -9.78
N SER A 52 -2.29 2.89 -11.03
CA SER A 52 -1.59 2.31 -12.18
C SER A 52 -0.09 2.64 -12.19
N ILE A 53 0.32 3.84 -11.78
CA ILE A 53 1.74 4.21 -11.69
C ILE A 53 2.42 3.47 -10.54
N ILE A 54 1.82 3.43 -9.34
CA ILE A 54 2.40 2.76 -8.17
C ILE A 54 2.59 1.26 -8.45
N LYS A 55 1.61 0.61 -9.08
CA LYS A 55 1.67 -0.81 -9.43
C LYS A 55 2.84 -1.15 -10.35
N GLU A 56 3.27 -0.19 -11.17
CA GLU A 56 4.38 -0.37 -12.12
C GLU A 56 5.72 0.07 -11.51
N TYR A 57 5.69 1.06 -10.61
CA TYR A 57 6.86 1.69 -10.04
C TYR A 57 6.77 1.77 -8.51
N HIS A 58 7.47 0.88 -7.82
CA HIS A 58 7.49 0.83 -6.35
C HIS A 58 8.58 1.75 -5.79
N TYR A 59 8.31 3.05 -5.72
CA TYR A 59 9.25 4.02 -5.15
C TYR A 59 8.81 4.47 -3.76
N PRO A 60 9.74 4.67 -2.79
CA PRO A 60 9.40 5.01 -1.42
C PRO A 60 8.61 6.31 -1.28
N GLU A 61 8.75 7.23 -2.23
CA GLU A 61 8.00 8.48 -2.29
C GLU A 61 6.49 8.27 -2.44
N PHE A 62 6.06 7.10 -2.94
CA PHE A 62 4.64 6.78 -3.10
C PHE A 62 4.02 6.14 -1.85
N ALA A 63 4.81 5.80 -0.83
CA ALA A 63 4.34 5.01 0.31
C ALA A 63 3.13 5.63 1.03
N ASP A 64 3.16 6.94 1.33
CA ASP A 64 2.04 7.62 1.99
C ASP A 64 0.79 7.62 1.10
N LYS A 65 0.97 7.84 -0.22
CA LYS A 65 -0.14 7.86 -1.16
C LYS A 65 -0.77 6.47 -1.34
N THR A 66 0.04 5.43 -1.37
CA THR A 66 -0.41 4.03 -1.41
C THR A 66 -1.35 3.73 -0.25
N ILE A 67 -1.01 4.17 0.96
CA ILE A 67 -1.81 3.95 2.17
C ILE A 67 -3.10 4.78 2.10
N GLU A 68 -3.03 6.02 1.64
CA GLU A 68 -4.20 6.88 1.43
C GLU A 68 -5.20 6.24 0.46
N LEU A 69 -4.72 5.72 -0.68
CA LEU A 69 -5.55 5.05 -1.68
C LEU A 69 -6.20 3.79 -1.12
N TYR A 70 -5.43 2.95 -0.42
CA TYR A 70 -5.95 1.76 0.26
C TYR A 70 -7.03 2.10 1.31
N ALA A 71 -6.79 3.14 2.11
CA ALA A 71 -7.72 3.60 3.13
C ALA A 71 -9.04 4.14 2.57
N LYS A 72 -9.04 4.65 1.33
CA LYS A 72 -10.22 5.17 0.63
C LYS A 72 -11.08 4.09 -0.04
N SER A 73 -10.68 2.82 -0.01
CA SER A 73 -11.46 1.72 -0.59
C SER A 73 -12.93 1.76 -0.15
N LYS A 74 -13.83 1.59 -1.12
CA LYS A 74 -15.29 1.70 -0.95
C LYS A 74 -16.02 0.37 -1.15
N SER A 75 -15.29 -0.70 -1.42
CA SER A 75 -15.80 -2.07 -1.47
C SER A 75 -14.72 -3.03 -1.00
N GLY A 76 -15.13 -4.24 -0.61
CA GLY A 76 -14.17 -5.27 -0.23
C GLY A 76 -13.30 -5.71 -1.41
N GLU A 77 -13.89 -5.88 -2.59
CA GLU A 77 -13.15 -6.20 -3.83
C GLU A 77 -12.08 -5.15 -4.16
N GLU A 78 -12.39 -3.85 -3.97
CA GLU A 78 -11.42 -2.78 -4.17
C GLU A 78 -10.31 -2.83 -3.11
N ALA A 79 -10.66 -3.08 -1.85
CA ALA A 79 -9.68 -3.25 -0.78
C ALA A 79 -8.72 -4.40 -1.07
N ASP A 80 -9.22 -5.58 -1.44
CA ASP A 80 -8.37 -6.73 -1.79
C ASP A 80 -7.48 -6.42 -3.00
N TRP A 81 -8.07 -5.85 -4.05
CA TRP A 81 -7.33 -5.50 -5.25
C TRP A 81 -6.20 -4.50 -4.96
N LEU A 82 -6.47 -3.44 -4.19
CA LEU A 82 -5.45 -2.47 -3.78
C LEU A 82 -4.40 -3.09 -2.85
N GLY A 83 -4.83 -3.94 -1.92
CA GLY A 83 -3.95 -4.64 -1.00
C GLY A 83 -2.90 -5.48 -1.75
N VAL A 84 -3.35 -6.28 -2.72
CA VAL A 84 -2.46 -7.11 -3.55
C VAL A 84 -1.68 -6.27 -4.55
N SER A 85 -2.29 -5.27 -5.18
CA SER A 85 -1.69 -4.55 -6.30
C SER A 85 -0.69 -3.47 -5.90
N ILE A 86 -0.87 -2.84 -4.73
CA ILE A 86 -0.02 -1.71 -4.32
C ILE A 86 0.46 -1.75 -2.87
N ILE A 87 -0.25 -2.38 -1.93
CA ILE A 87 0.25 -2.48 -0.54
C ILE A 87 1.36 -3.53 -0.44
N VAL A 88 1.11 -4.76 -0.90
CA VAL A 88 2.10 -5.85 -0.83
C VAL A 88 3.39 -5.50 -1.58
N PRO A 89 3.36 -4.98 -2.83
CA PRO A 89 4.60 -4.67 -3.55
C PRO A 89 5.41 -3.50 -2.94
N MET A 90 4.75 -2.63 -2.18
CA MET A 90 5.39 -1.48 -1.53
C MET A 90 5.99 -1.80 -0.16
N VAL A 91 5.89 -3.04 0.31
CA VAL A 91 6.22 -3.42 1.70
C VAL A 91 7.64 -3.05 2.13
N GLU A 92 8.61 -3.18 1.23
CA GLU A 92 10.03 -2.86 1.49
C GLU A 92 10.28 -1.38 1.71
N HIS A 93 9.35 -0.51 1.29
CA HIS A 93 9.45 0.94 1.41
C HIS A 93 8.70 1.51 2.61
N PHE A 94 7.91 0.69 3.32
CA PHE A 94 7.18 1.18 4.47
C PHE A 94 8.09 1.34 5.68
N SER A 95 7.98 2.50 6.32
CA SER A 95 8.49 2.76 7.66
C SER A 95 7.56 2.18 8.73
N ALA A 96 8.05 2.10 9.98
CA ALA A 96 7.21 1.71 11.11
C ALA A 96 5.97 2.61 11.28
N LYS A 97 6.07 3.92 10.97
CA LYS A 97 4.92 4.83 11.02
C LYS A 97 3.84 4.41 10.01
N GLN A 98 4.26 4.18 8.77
CA GLN A 98 3.39 3.78 7.66
C GLN A 98 2.73 2.41 7.90
N VAL A 99 3.48 1.44 8.45
CA VAL A 99 2.89 0.15 8.86
C VAL A 99 1.78 0.36 9.90
N ARG A 100 1.97 1.23 10.91
CA ARG A 100 0.89 1.55 11.87
C ARG A 100 -0.32 2.18 11.20
N GLU A 101 -0.12 3.01 10.19
CA GLU A 101 -1.21 3.61 9.43
C GLU A 101 -1.99 2.55 8.63
N ILE A 102 -1.32 1.59 7.99
CA ILE A 102 -1.95 0.45 7.33
C ILE A 102 -2.80 -0.35 8.33
N LEU A 103 -2.22 -0.70 9.48
CA LEU A 103 -2.91 -1.44 10.53
C LEU A 103 -4.10 -0.66 11.10
N ASN A 104 -3.98 0.66 11.25
CA ASN A 104 -5.09 1.52 11.65
C ASN A 104 -6.19 1.59 10.59
N THR A 105 -5.84 1.57 9.31
CA THR A 105 -6.79 1.49 8.20
C THR A 105 -7.60 0.20 8.27
N VAL A 106 -6.96 -0.95 8.46
CA VAL A 106 -7.65 -2.24 8.62
C VAL A 106 -8.65 -2.20 9.78
N LYS A 107 -8.27 -1.57 10.90
CA LYS A 107 -9.15 -1.47 12.08
C LYS A 107 -10.34 -0.52 11.89
N LYS A 108 -10.29 0.42 10.94
CA LYS A 108 -11.25 1.53 10.84
C LYS A 108 -12.13 1.46 9.59
N ASN A 109 -11.60 1.01 8.45
CA ASN A 109 -12.38 0.89 7.23
C ASN A 109 -13.09 -0.47 7.21
N ILE A 110 -14.43 -0.46 7.26
CA ILE A 110 -15.24 -1.67 7.28
C ILE A 110 -15.05 -2.54 6.04
N PHE A 111 -14.80 -1.93 4.88
CA PHE A 111 -14.56 -2.67 3.65
C PHE A 111 -13.27 -3.46 3.77
N VAL A 112 -12.17 -2.81 4.17
CA VAL A 112 -10.91 -3.52 4.47
C VAL A 112 -11.12 -4.58 5.55
N GLN A 113 -11.77 -4.23 6.66
CA GLN A 113 -11.94 -5.10 7.82
C GLN A 113 -12.66 -6.42 7.48
N CYS A 114 -13.67 -6.36 6.62
CA CYS A 114 -14.55 -7.49 6.30
C CYS A 114 -14.20 -8.18 4.99
N THR A 115 -13.06 -7.86 4.37
CA THR A 115 -12.66 -8.53 3.14
C THR A 115 -11.90 -9.81 3.42
N GLN A 116 -12.27 -10.89 2.72
CA GLN A 116 -11.66 -12.22 2.88
C GLN A 116 -10.15 -12.22 2.61
N GLY A 117 -9.63 -11.38 1.69
CA GLY A 117 -8.20 -11.33 1.40
C GLY A 117 -7.36 -10.55 2.41
N THR A 118 -7.97 -9.76 3.30
CA THR A 118 -7.23 -8.90 4.25
C THR A 118 -6.32 -9.69 5.23
N PRO A 119 -6.76 -10.81 5.83
CA PRO A 119 -5.85 -11.69 6.59
C PRO A 119 -4.60 -12.10 5.81
N GLN A 120 -4.76 -12.52 4.55
CA GLN A 120 -3.65 -12.96 3.71
C GLN A 120 -2.73 -11.81 3.32
N ILE A 121 -3.28 -10.66 2.95
CA ILE A 121 -2.52 -9.43 2.67
C ILE A 121 -1.68 -9.04 3.89
N LEU A 122 -2.28 -9.02 5.08
CA LEU A 122 -1.56 -8.70 6.32
C LEU A 122 -0.47 -9.70 6.66
N ALA A 123 -0.72 -11.00 6.47
CA ALA A 123 0.28 -12.04 6.66
C ALA A 123 1.48 -11.86 5.70
N THR A 124 1.21 -11.58 4.42
CA THR A 124 2.25 -11.31 3.43
C THR A 124 3.03 -10.04 3.77
N VAL A 125 2.36 -8.96 4.18
CA VAL A 125 3.04 -7.74 4.64
C VAL A 125 3.92 -8.05 5.85
N PHE A 126 3.40 -8.76 6.85
CA PHE A 126 4.16 -9.11 8.05
C PHE A 126 5.42 -9.92 7.74
N ASP A 127 5.32 -10.89 6.82
CA ASP A 127 6.45 -11.75 6.46
C ASP A 127 7.54 -10.99 5.70
N SER A 128 7.16 -10.05 4.84
CA SER A 128 8.07 -9.28 3.99
C SER A 128 8.65 -8.04 4.67
N LEU A 129 8.14 -7.64 5.84
CA LEU A 129 8.65 -6.48 6.55
C LEU A 129 10.04 -6.72 7.15
N ASN A 130 10.84 -5.66 7.19
CA ASN A 130 12.10 -5.65 7.92
C ASN A 130 11.86 -6.02 9.42
N PRO A 131 12.65 -6.96 10.00
CA PRO A 131 12.52 -7.37 11.40
C PRO A 131 12.48 -6.23 12.42
N ASP A 132 13.25 -5.15 12.21
CA ASP A 132 13.26 -3.99 13.12
C ASP A 132 11.94 -3.23 13.10
N ILE A 133 11.29 -3.17 11.93
CA ILE A 133 9.98 -2.55 11.77
C ILE A 133 8.92 -3.40 12.48
N ILE A 134 9.01 -4.72 12.33
CA ILE A 134 8.13 -5.66 13.04
C ILE A 134 8.25 -5.46 14.54
N GLN A 135 9.45 -5.38 15.10
CA GLN A 135 9.64 -5.14 16.54
C GLN A 135 8.99 -3.82 16.98
N LYS A 136 9.19 -2.73 16.21
CA LYS A 136 8.64 -1.40 16.52
C LYS A 136 7.12 -1.32 16.40
N THR A 137 6.51 -2.18 15.58
CA THR A 137 5.05 -2.17 15.30
C THR A 137 4.31 -3.35 15.92
N LYS A 138 5.01 -4.22 16.64
CA LYS A 138 4.45 -5.42 17.24
C LYS A 138 3.19 -5.18 18.09
N PRO A 139 3.12 -4.14 18.96
CA PRO A 139 1.90 -3.87 19.71
C PRO A 139 0.71 -3.55 18.79
N ASP A 140 0.94 -2.86 17.68
CA ASP A 140 -0.09 -2.51 16.71
C ASP A 140 -0.62 -3.76 15.98
N TRP A 141 0.25 -4.71 15.64
CA TRP A 141 -0.15 -6.00 15.07
C TRP A 141 -1.02 -6.81 16.02
N LEU A 142 -0.64 -6.88 17.30
CA LEU A 142 -1.43 -7.58 18.32
C LEU A 142 -2.80 -6.93 18.54
N ASP A 143 -2.87 -5.59 18.54
CA ASP A 143 -4.14 -4.86 18.66
C ASP A 143 -5.08 -5.14 17.48
N VAL A 144 -4.54 -5.20 16.26
CA VAL A 144 -5.32 -5.57 15.07
C VAL A 144 -5.87 -6.98 15.22
N ILE A 145 -5.02 -7.95 15.58
CA ILE A 145 -5.46 -9.34 15.73
C ILE A 145 -6.52 -9.46 16.83
N ASP A 146 -6.30 -8.89 18.02
CA ASP A 146 -7.26 -8.94 19.11
C ASP A 146 -8.62 -8.35 18.70
N LYS A 147 -8.61 -7.20 18.02
CA LYS A 147 -9.83 -6.54 17.54
C LYS A 147 -10.59 -7.38 16.51
N LEU A 148 -9.89 -8.04 15.60
CA LEU A 148 -10.50 -8.80 14.51
C LEU A 148 -10.91 -10.20 14.94
N SER A 149 -10.12 -10.87 15.79
CA SER A 149 -10.46 -12.17 16.40
C SER A 149 -11.66 -12.09 17.35
N LYS A 150 -11.91 -10.94 18.00
CA LYS A 150 -13.15 -10.75 18.78
C LYS A 150 -14.42 -10.66 17.94
N LYS A 151 -14.28 -10.38 16.64
CA LYS A 151 -15.42 -10.22 15.71
C LYS A 151 -15.71 -11.44 14.86
N HIS A 152 -14.78 -12.39 14.75
CA HIS A 152 -14.86 -13.54 13.85
C HIS A 152 -14.50 -14.83 14.60
N TYR A 153 -15.25 -15.91 14.37
CA TYR A 153 -15.01 -17.17 15.05
C TYR A 153 -13.76 -17.88 14.49
N PRO A 154 -13.07 -18.73 15.27
CA PRO A 154 -11.86 -19.44 14.82
C PRO A 154 -12.05 -20.33 13.58
N THR A 155 -13.30 -20.70 13.27
CA THR A 155 -13.68 -21.52 12.10
C THR A 155 -14.10 -20.70 10.88
N ASP A 156 -14.16 -19.37 10.99
CA ASP A 156 -14.53 -18.51 9.87
C ASP A 156 -13.37 -18.40 8.87
N GLU A 157 -13.70 -18.28 7.59
CA GLU A 157 -12.74 -17.97 6.50
C GLU A 157 -12.02 -16.61 6.71
N TYR A 158 -12.42 -15.85 7.73
CA TYR A 158 -11.80 -14.62 8.21
C TYR A 158 -10.85 -14.83 9.39
N SER A 159 -10.48 -16.07 9.72
CA SER A 159 -9.62 -16.35 10.89
C SER A 159 -8.22 -15.78 10.66
N TYR A 160 -7.82 -14.83 11.51
CA TYR A 160 -6.46 -14.26 11.54
C TYR A 160 -5.48 -15.20 12.27
N SER A 161 -5.75 -16.50 12.27
CA SER A 161 -5.03 -17.52 13.06
C SER A 161 -3.57 -17.66 12.64
N ASP A 162 -3.28 -17.69 11.34
CA ASP A 162 -1.92 -17.75 10.82
C ASP A 162 -1.11 -16.50 11.17
N LEU A 163 -1.72 -15.31 11.03
CA LEU A 163 -1.09 -14.05 11.42
C LEU A 163 -0.85 -14.02 12.94
N TRP A 164 -1.80 -14.52 13.74
CA TRP A 164 -1.64 -14.62 15.19
C TRP A 164 -0.47 -15.53 15.58
N VAL A 165 -0.35 -16.70 14.96
CA VAL A 165 0.76 -17.62 15.19
C VAL A 165 2.09 -16.95 14.84
N LYS A 166 2.18 -16.27 13.70
CA LYS A 166 3.40 -15.57 13.26
C LYS A 166 3.83 -14.46 14.22
N VAL A 167 2.90 -13.61 14.63
CA VAL A 167 3.17 -12.49 15.55
C VAL A 167 3.58 -13.02 16.94
N SER A 168 2.95 -14.12 17.39
CA SER A 168 3.21 -14.74 18.69
C SER A 168 4.53 -15.51 18.72
N GLN A 169 4.87 -16.29 17.68
CA GLN A 169 6.11 -17.07 17.62
C GLN A 169 7.36 -16.18 17.53
N ARG A 170 7.29 -15.01 16.86
CA ARG A 170 8.37 -14.00 16.91
C ARG A 170 8.48 -13.28 18.28
N GLN A 171 7.75 -13.68 19.32
CA GLN A 171 8.10 -13.36 20.73
C GLN A 171 9.22 -14.26 21.28
N ALA A 172 9.36 -15.49 20.77
CA ALA A 172 10.25 -16.49 21.35
C ALA A 172 11.72 -16.34 20.93
N TYR A 173 12.01 -15.53 19.91
CA TYR A 173 13.38 -15.26 19.47
C TYR A 173 13.83 -13.86 19.92
N GLN A 174 14.38 -13.79 21.12
CA GLN A 174 15.40 -12.79 21.44
C GLN A 174 16.76 -13.47 21.26
N PRO A 175 17.55 -13.14 20.22
CA PRO A 175 18.94 -13.54 20.22
C PRO A 175 19.61 -12.83 21.40
N ILE A 176 20.24 -13.63 22.26
CA ILE A 176 21.08 -13.22 23.40
C ILE A 176 22.30 -12.47 22.85
#